data_AF-A0A819T8C6-F1
#
_entry.id   AF-A0A819T8C6-F1
#
_cell.length_a   1.000
_cell.length_b   1.000
_cell.length_c   1.000
_cell.angle_alpha   90.00
_cell.angle_beta   90.00
_cell.angle_gamma   90.00
#
_symmetry.space_group_name_H-M   'P 1'
#
loop_
_entity.id
_entity.type
_entity.pdbx_description
1 polymer ?
#
loop_
_entity_poly.entity_id
_entity_poly.type
_entity_poly.pdbx_seq_one_letter_code
_entity_poly.pdbx_strand_id
1 'polypeptide(L)'
;MISLSDIWNQVEQAELFVKKYVTDLHVKYNYIHVKRGEECLEKLTPVITLLNNCIDSFKKSMDEVFSAQVAIEWLETYFMKRYRLVNDRYEFIRRAVQEQKSWLPRPIPDTDKLDINQKNK
;
A
#
# COMPACT_ATOMS: atom_id res chain seq x y z
N MET A 1 4.94 24.61 5.47
CA MET A 1 5.69 23.95 4.38
C MET A 1 6.12 22.60 4.92
N ILE A 2 5.70 21.49 4.33
CA ILE A 2 6.07 20.14 4.80
C ILE A 2 7.50 19.86 4.31
N SER A 3 8.39 19.38 5.19
CA SER A 3 9.76 19.06 4.80
C SER A 3 9.84 17.72 4.06
N LEU A 4 10.87 17.53 3.22
CA LEU A 4 11.12 16.23 2.58
C LEU A 4 11.29 15.10 3.60
N SER A 5 11.91 15.37 4.76
CA SER A 5 12.02 14.40 5.85
C SER A 5 10.67 13.98 6.42
N ASP A 6 9.71 14.91 6.52
CA ASP A 6 8.36 14.59 7.02
C ASP A 6 7.59 13.74 6.02
N ILE A 7 7.77 14.00 4.72
CA ILE A 7 7.23 13.15 3.65
C ILE A 7 7.82 11.75 3.80
N TRP A 8 9.14 11.63 3.96
CA TRP A 8 9.80 10.33 4.06
C TRP A 8 9.39 9.52 5.28
N ASN A 9 9.26 10.16 6.43
CA ASN A 9 8.74 9.50 7.63
C ASN A 9 7.33 8.95 7.40
N GLN A 10 6.44 9.71 6.76
CA GLN A 10 5.08 9.25 6.46
C GLN A 10 5.06 8.06 5.49
N VAL A 11 5.92 8.08 4.47
CA VAL A 11 6.05 6.97 3.51
C VAL A 11 6.58 5.72 4.19
N GLU A 12 7.59 5.85 5.04
CA GLU A 12 8.15 4.73 5.79
C GLU A 12 7.11 4.11 6.74
N GLN A 13 6.33 4.94 7.45
CA GLN A 13 5.25 4.44 8.30
C GLN A 13 4.15 3.74 7.49
N ALA A 14 3.80 4.26 6.31
CA ALA A 14 2.84 3.61 5.42
C ALA A 14 3.38 2.29 4.87
N GLU A 15 4.66 2.24 4.51
CA GLU A 15 5.34 1.02 4.06
C GLU A 15 5.33 -0.04 5.17
N LEU A 16 5.68 0.32 6.41
CA LEU A 16 5.62 -0.57 7.57
C LEU A 16 4.20 -1.06 7.85
N PHE A 17 3.20 -0.17 7.76
CA PHE A 17 1.80 -0.54 7.90
C PHE A 17 1.38 -1.55 6.84
N VAL A 18 1.67 -1.28 5.57
CA VAL A 18 1.36 -2.17 4.44
C VAL A 18 2.06 -3.53 4.60
N LYS A 19 3.34 -3.53 4.97
CA LYS A 19 4.15 -4.74 5.20
C LYS A 19 3.72 -5.55 6.42
N LYS A 20 3.08 -4.94 7.41
CA LYS A 20 2.62 -5.64 8.62
C LYS A 20 1.18 -6.11 8.52
N TYR A 21 0.34 -5.35 7.82
CA TYR A 21 -1.11 -5.49 7.93
C TYR A 21 -1.78 -6.03 6.65
N VAL A 22 -1.10 -5.97 5.51
CA VAL A 22 -1.67 -6.38 4.20
C VAL A 22 -1.04 -7.69 3.69
N THR A 23 -0.13 -8.31 4.43
CA THR A 23 0.90 -9.20 3.86
C THR A 23 0.55 -10.68 3.74
N ASP A 24 -0.17 -11.30 4.68
CA ASP A 24 -0.29 -12.78 4.60
C ASP A 24 -1.70 -13.34 4.41
N LEU A 25 -2.71 -12.76 5.06
CA LEU A 25 -4.08 -13.28 4.96
C LEU A 25 -4.83 -12.73 3.74
N HIS A 26 -4.56 -11.49 3.35
CA HIS A 26 -5.29 -10.82 2.29
C HIS A 26 -4.77 -11.17 0.89
N VAL A 27 -3.46 -11.44 0.76
CA VAL A 27 -2.83 -11.83 -0.51
C VAL A 27 -3.10 -13.30 -0.84
N LYS A 28 -3.09 -14.20 0.17
CA LYS A 28 -3.31 -15.63 -0.03
C LYS A 28 -4.74 -15.98 -0.45
N TYR A 29 -5.73 -15.26 0.07
CA TYR A 29 -7.15 -15.50 -0.22
C TYR A 29 -7.79 -14.40 -1.08
N ASN A 30 -6.99 -13.44 -1.58
CA ASN A 30 -7.45 -12.26 -2.32
C ASN A 30 -8.66 -11.57 -1.67
N TYR A 31 -8.66 -11.51 -0.34
CA TYR A 31 -9.82 -11.10 0.47
C TYR A 31 -9.39 -10.00 1.41
N ILE A 32 -10.19 -8.94 1.53
CA ILE A 32 -10.15 -8.00 2.65
C ILE A 32 -11.57 -7.80 3.13
N HIS A 33 -11.77 -7.71 4.45
CA HIS A 33 -13.08 -7.37 5.00
C HIS A 33 -13.39 -5.91 4.70
N VAL A 34 -14.57 -5.59 4.16
CA VAL A 34 -14.94 -4.24 3.69
C VAL A 34 -14.62 -3.14 4.71
N LYS A 35 -15.11 -3.27 5.95
CA LYS A 35 -14.85 -2.28 7.02
C LYS A 35 -13.36 -2.12 7.28
N ARG A 36 -12.61 -3.22 7.25
CA ARG A 36 -11.16 -3.16 7.44
C ARG A 36 -10.46 -2.52 6.25
N GLY A 37 -10.95 -2.77 5.03
CA GLY A 37 -10.49 -2.10 3.82
C GLY A 37 -10.72 -0.61 3.88
N GLU A 38 -11.91 -0.15 4.28
CA GLU A 38 -12.24 1.26 4.50
C GLU A 38 -11.27 1.92 5.50
N GLU A 39 -11.04 1.32 6.67
CA GLU A 39 -10.07 1.82 7.65
C GLU A 39 -8.63 1.91 7.09
N CYS A 40 -8.25 0.97 6.22
CA CYS A 40 -6.95 1.01 5.56
C CYS A 40 -6.89 2.14 4.52
N LEU A 41 -7.97 2.35 3.76
CA LEU A 41 -8.06 3.43 2.77
C LEU A 41 -8.04 4.80 3.45
N GLU A 42 -8.73 4.98 4.58
CA GLU A 42 -8.68 6.23 5.36
C GLU A 42 -7.26 6.60 5.77
N LYS A 43 -6.45 5.60 6.14
CA LYS A 43 -5.04 5.81 6.53
C LYS A 43 -4.11 6.02 5.35
N LEU A 44 -4.32 5.29 4.25
CA LEU A 44 -3.41 5.29 3.10
C LEU A 44 -3.69 6.44 2.11
N THR A 45 -4.95 6.89 1.99
CA THR A 45 -5.34 7.94 1.03
C THR A 45 -4.55 9.24 1.21
N PRO A 46 -4.37 9.78 2.43
CA PRO A 46 -3.58 11.00 2.63
C PRO A 46 -2.12 10.83 2.19
N VAL A 47 -1.53 9.65 2.46
CA VAL A 47 -0.14 9.35 2.10
C VAL A 47 0.03 9.21 0.59
N ILE A 48 -0.90 8.54 -0.09
CA ILE A 48 -0.90 8.43 -1.56
C ILE A 48 -1.03 9.81 -2.22
N THR A 49 -1.95 10.64 -1.72
CA THR A 49 -2.10 12.03 -2.21
C THR A 49 -0.82 12.83 -2.03
N LEU A 50 -0.18 12.73 -0.85
CA LEU A 50 1.09 13.39 -0.56
C LEU A 50 2.21 12.93 -1.51
N LEU A 51 2.31 11.61 -1.73
CA LEU A 51 3.29 10.99 -2.62
C LEU A 51 3.11 11.44 -4.07
N ASN A 52 1.88 11.44 -4.58
CA ASN A 52 1.58 11.89 -5.95
C ASN A 52 1.93 13.37 -6.11
N ASN A 53 1.53 14.23 -5.17
CA ASN A 53 1.89 15.65 -5.20
C ASN A 53 3.40 15.86 -5.14
N CYS A 54 4.13 15.05 -4.38
CA CYS A 54 5.60 15.09 -4.33
C CYS A 54 6.22 14.71 -5.67
N ILE A 55 5.73 13.65 -6.33
CA ILE A 55 6.20 13.23 -7.66
C ILE A 55 5.96 14.34 -8.68
N ASP A 56 4.77 14.92 -8.71
CA ASP A 56 4.41 15.96 -9.66
C ASP A 56 5.22 17.24 -9.43
N SER A 57 5.42 17.62 -8.17
CA SER A 57 6.26 18.77 -7.81
C SER A 57 7.72 18.53 -8.19
N PHE A 58 8.25 17.33 -7.94
CA PHE A 58 9.61 16.96 -8.30
C PHE A 58 9.82 17.02 -9.82
N LYS A 59 8.90 16.43 -10.61
CA LYS A 59 8.96 16.50 -12.08
C LYS A 59 9.00 17.94 -12.56
N LYS A 60 8.07 18.77 -12.05
CA LYS A 60 8.01 20.19 -12.42
C LYS A 60 9.31 20.94 -12.10
N SER A 61 9.85 20.76 -10.89
CA SER A 61 11.10 21.42 -10.50
C SER A 61 12.32 20.90 -11.27
N MET A 62 12.33 19.63 -11.66
CA MET A 62 13.42 19.07 -12.45
C MET A 62 13.35 19.47 -13.92
N ASP A 63 12.15 19.59 -14.50
CA ASP A 63 11.96 20.06 -15.88
C ASP A 63 12.44 21.51 -16.10
N GLU A 64 12.53 22.31 -15.03
CA GLU A 64 13.09 23.67 -15.06
C GLU A 64 14.64 23.68 -15.19
N VAL A 65 15.32 22.58 -14.84
CA VAL A 65 16.79 22.54 -14.69
C VAL A 65 17.44 21.44 -15.55
N PHE A 66 16.72 20.35 -15.79
CA PHE A 66 17.19 19.14 -16.47
C PHE A 66 16.17 18.70 -17.52
N SER A 67 16.59 17.85 -18.45
CA SER A 67 15.63 17.17 -19.33
C SER A 67 14.72 16.23 -18.53
N ALA A 68 13.46 16.11 -18.94
CA ALA A 68 12.46 15.24 -18.31
C ALA A 68 12.95 13.79 -18.13
N GLN A 69 13.81 13.29 -19.03
CA GLN A 69 14.40 11.96 -18.94
C GLN A 69 15.20 11.74 -17.65
N VAL A 70 15.97 12.75 -17.23
CA VAL A 70 16.80 12.70 -16.02
C VAL A 70 15.92 12.74 -14.76
N ALA A 71 14.86 13.55 -14.78
CA ALA A 71 13.88 13.59 -13.69
C ALA A 71 13.22 12.23 -13.48
N ILE A 72 12.83 11.56 -14.57
CA ILE A 72 12.23 10.22 -14.53
C ILE A 72 13.23 9.20 -13.98
N GLU A 73 14.48 9.23 -14.43
CA GLU A 73 15.52 8.30 -13.95
C GLU A 73 15.76 8.43 -12.45
N TRP A 74 15.80 9.66 -11.93
CA TRP A 74 16.00 9.91 -10.50
C TRP A 74 14.80 9.46 -9.67
N LEU A 75 13.59 9.72 -10.16
CA LEU A 75 12.37 9.18 -9.52
C LEU A 75 12.41 7.65 -9.49
N GLU A 76 12.72 7.00 -10.61
CA GLU A 76 12.79 5.54 -10.69
C GLU A 76 13.83 4.97 -9.71
N THR A 77 15.01 5.59 -9.65
CA THR A 77 16.13 5.14 -8.82
C THR A 77 15.86 5.29 -7.32
N TYR A 78 15.31 6.43 -6.89
CA TYR A 78 15.25 6.78 -5.47
C TYR A 78 13.84 6.71 -4.87
N PHE A 79 12.79 6.80 -5.67
CA PHE A 79 11.42 7.04 -5.20
C PHE A 79 10.45 5.90 -5.55
N MET A 80 10.47 5.45 -6.81
CA MET A 80 9.38 4.64 -7.36
C MET A 80 9.24 3.27 -6.73
N LYS A 81 10.33 2.66 -6.23
CA LYS A 81 10.26 1.34 -5.57
C LYS A 81 9.38 1.34 -4.33
N ARG A 82 9.55 2.34 -3.45
CA ARG A 82 8.76 2.46 -2.21
C ARG A 82 7.34 2.90 -2.52
N TYR A 83 7.19 3.84 -3.45
CA TYR A 83 5.89 4.29 -3.95
C TYR A 83 5.05 3.13 -4.49
N ARG A 84 5.60 2.31 -5.39
CA ARG A 84 4.90 1.18 -6.01
C ARG A 84 4.37 0.20 -4.97
N LEU A 85 5.17 -0.14 -3.96
CA LEU A 85 4.72 -1.04 -2.89
C LEU A 85 3.47 -0.52 -2.17
N VAL A 86 3.47 0.76 -1.80
CA VAL A 86 2.32 1.38 -1.11
C VAL A 86 1.14 1.53 -2.07
N ASN A 87 1.38 1.98 -3.30
CA ASN A 87 0.37 2.20 -4.32
C ASN A 87 -0.33 0.91 -4.76
N ASP A 88 0.41 -0.16 -5.04
CA ASP A 88 -0.15 -1.45 -5.46
C ASP A 88 -1.08 -2.03 -4.40
N ARG A 89 -0.72 -1.81 -3.12
CA ARG A 89 -1.49 -2.28 -1.97
C ARG A 89 -2.71 -1.40 -1.72
N TYR A 90 -2.57 -0.08 -1.89
CA TYR A 90 -3.70 0.83 -1.91
C TYR A 90 -4.73 0.45 -2.99
N GLU A 91 -4.29 0.27 -4.24
CA GLU A 91 -5.16 -0.08 -5.37
C GLU A 91 -5.78 -1.47 -5.23
N PHE A 92 -5.07 -2.43 -4.64
CA PHE A 92 -5.65 -3.71 -4.27
C PHE A 92 -6.82 -3.55 -3.29
N ILE A 93 -6.60 -2.83 -2.18
CA ILE A 93 -7.64 -2.61 -1.15
C ILE A 93 -8.82 -1.84 -1.75
N ARG A 94 -8.55 -0.79 -2.53
CA ARG A 94 -9.56 0.05 -3.16
C ARG A 94 -10.47 -0.77 -4.06
N ARG A 95 -9.90 -1.62 -4.94
CA ARG A 95 -10.68 -2.52 -5.80
C ARG A 95 -11.46 -3.54 -5.00
N ALA A 96 -10.84 -4.18 -4.02
CA ALA A 96 -11.50 -5.21 -3.22
C ALA A 96 -12.70 -4.64 -2.42
N VAL A 97 -12.59 -3.42 -1.90
CA VAL A 97 -13.71 -2.71 -1.23
C VAL A 97 -14.80 -2.33 -2.23
N GLN A 98 -14.45 -1.85 -3.42
CA GLN A 98 -15.42 -1.44 -4.45
C GLN A 98 -16.19 -2.61 -5.07
N GLU A 99 -15.53 -3.76 -5.25
CA GLU A 99 -16.11 -4.94 -5.89
C GLU A 99 -16.98 -5.78 -4.93
N GLN A 100 -16.72 -5.72 -3.62
CA GLN A 100 -17.52 -6.42 -2.61
C GLN A 100 -18.82 -5.65 -2.30
N LYS A 101 -19.94 -6.10 -2.89
CA LYS A 101 -21.27 -5.46 -2.74
C LYS A 101 -21.95 -5.61 -1.37
N SER A 102 -21.40 -6.37 -0.44
CA SER A 102 -21.94 -6.51 0.92
C SER A 102 -20.97 -7.29 1.80
N TRP A 103 -21.22 -7.25 3.11
CA TRP A 103 -20.49 -8.00 4.13
C TRP A 103 -20.42 -9.49 3.75
N LEU A 104 -19.24 -9.95 3.33
CA LEU A 104 -18.98 -11.37 3.09
C LEU A 104 -18.28 -11.96 4.33
N PRO A 105 -18.65 -13.16 4.76
CA PRO A 105 -17.93 -13.85 5.83
C PRO A 105 -16.48 -14.06 5.39
N ARG A 106 -15.55 -13.95 6.36
CA ARG A 106 -14.13 -14.23 6.11
C ARG A 106 -13.99 -15.65 5.53
N PRO A 107 -13.25 -15.85 4.42
CA PRO A 107 -12.97 -17.19 3.92
C PRO A 107 -12.28 -17.99 5.02
N ILE A 108 -12.83 -19.17 5.33
CA ILE A 108 -12.23 -20.10 6.28
C ILE A 108 -10.95 -20.60 5.59
N PRO A 109 -9.75 -20.39 6.17
CA PRO A 109 -8.53 -20.92 5.59
C PRO A 109 -8.61 -22.44 5.53
N ASP A 110 -8.10 -23.07 4.45
CA ASP A 110 -8.06 -24.54 4.33
C ASP A 110 -7.40 -25.14 5.58
N THR A 111 -8.23 -25.71 6.46
CA THR A 111 -7.80 -26.31 7.72
C THR A 111 -7.20 -27.70 7.54
N ASP A 112 -7.23 -28.26 6.33
CA ASP A 112 -6.71 -29.60 6.01
C ASP A 112 -5.18 -29.73 6.18
N LYS A 113 -4.48 -28.63 6.48
CA LYS A 113 -3.05 -28.62 6.85
C LYS A 113 -2.78 -28.16 8.28
N LEU A 114 -3.82 -27.94 9.09
CA LEU A 114 -3.71 -27.65 10.53
C LEU A 114 -3.95 -28.93 11.35
N ASP A 115 -3.31 -30.03 10.95
CA ASP A 115 -3.08 -31.19 11.83
C ASP A 115 -2.02 -30.82 12.89
N ILE A 116 -2.38 -29.93 13.80
CA ILE A 116 -1.66 -29.78 15.06
C ILE A 116 -2.34 -30.73 16.04
N ASN A 117 -1.90 -32.00 15.97
CA ASN A 117 -1.85 -32.96 17.07
C ASN A 117 -2.70 -32.60 18.30
N GLN A 118 -4.03 -32.74 18.19
CA GLN A 118 -4.93 -32.84 19.36
C GLN A 118 -5.03 -34.28 19.89
N LYS A 119 -3.96 -35.07 19.72
CA LYS A 119 -3.80 -36.35 20.40
C LYS A 119 -2.43 -36.38 21.04
N ASN A 120 -2.36 -35.97 22.30
CA ASN A 120 -1.47 -36.55 23.31
C ASN A 120 -1.76 -35.92 24.70
N LYS A 121 -2.85 -36.35 25.33
CA LYS A 121 -2.85 -37.11 26.59
C LYS A 121 -4.28 -37.32 27.09
#